data_AF-A0A9P3EYI9-F1
#
_entry.id   AF-A0A9P3EYI9-F1
#
_cell.length_a   1.000
_cell.length_b   1.000
_cell.length_c   1.000
_cell.angle_alpha   90.00
_cell.angle_beta   90.00
_cell.angle_gamma   90.00
#
_symmetry.space_group_name_H-M   'P 1'
#
loop_
_entity.id
_entity.type
_entity.pdbx_description
1 polymer ?
#
loop_
_entity_poly.entity_id
_entity_poly.type
_entity_poly.pdbx_seq_one_letter_code
_entity_poly.pdbx_strand_id
1 'polypeptide(L)'
;MAMDQLGDIRNLVQHRLLCLLKPSNSLLLLQDGIFEKKNNNGHQQVEEDEQQEGKSHTAMTMAMAIEVYRTYWLAAFLFSTHVTFRIPATRPTRENLVPQLQMAIRRSSDSLADENGDEVKGKNEILFWCTMIGGIAAQDGELERRCWYAGELRKLCHALNIQSWAKIQELMRSFAWVDVACDEGGYRLWMEAYPSRR
;
A
#
# COMPACT_ATOMS: atom_id res chain seq x y z
N MET A 1 -20.53 36.96 5.21
CA MET A 1 -20.82 35.85 6.13
C MET A 1 -20.54 34.57 5.34
N ALA A 2 -19.30 34.08 5.38
CA ALA A 2 -18.84 32.97 4.54
C ALA A 2 -19.13 31.65 5.26
N MET A 3 -20.14 30.92 4.75
CA MET A 3 -20.59 29.65 5.31
C MET A 3 -19.59 28.53 4.98
N ASP A 4 -19.06 27.96 6.05
CA ASP A 4 -18.51 26.63 6.33
C ASP A 4 -18.52 25.53 5.23
N GLN A 5 -17.91 25.79 4.07
CA GLN A 5 -17.67 24.78 3.03
C GLN A 5 -16.76 23.62 3.49
N LEU A 6 -16.02 23.81 4.59
CA LEU A 6 -15.17 22.78 5.18
C LEU A 6 -15.97 21.70 5.93
N GLY A 7 -17.19 22.02 6.38
CA GLY A 7 -18.13 21.06 6.97
C GLY A 7 -18.62 20.04 5.94
N ASP A 8 -18.97 20.51 4.74
CA ASP A 8 -19.56 19.67 3.69
C ASP A 8 -18.55 18.70 3.06
N ILE A 9 -17.29 19.11 2.89
CA ILE A 9 -16.26 18.22 2.31
C ILE A 9 -15.99 17.03 3.24
N ARG A 10 -16.01 17.25 4.56
CA ARG A 10 -15.84 16.19 5.57
C ARG A 10 -17.00 15.19 5.54
N ASN A 11 -18.24 15.66 5.37
CA ASN A 11 -19.38 14.78 5.16
C ASN A 11 -19.30 14.03 3.82
N LEU A 12 -18.83 14.67 2.75
CA LEU A 12 -18.69 14.03 1.43
C LEU A 12 -17.62 12.91 1.44
N VAL A 13 -16.50 13.15 2.12
CA VAL A 13 -15.43 12.16 2.31
C VAL A 13 -15.92 11.02 3.21
N GLN A 14 -16.69 11.31 4.25
CA GLN A 14 -17.31 10.27 5.08
C GLN A 14 -18.30 9.41 4.28
N HIS A 15 -19.16 10.01 3.44
CA HIS A 15 -20.12 9.25 2.63
C HIS A 15 -19.46 8.44 1.51
N ARG A 16 -18.36 8.91 0.90
CA ARG A 16 -17.64 8.13 -0.13
C ARG A 16 -16.71 7.06 0.44
N LEU A 17 -16.06 7.31 1.60
CA LEU A 17 -15.23 6.30 2.28
C LEU A 17 -16.08 5.20 2.93
N LEU A 18 -17.35 5.46 3.27
CA LEU A 18 -18.28 4.43 3.77
C LEU A 18 -18.80 3.50 2.66
N CYS A 19 -18.65 3.86 1.38
CA CYS A 19 -18.90 2.96 0.25
C CYS A 19 -17.70 2.06 -0.07
N LEU A 20 -16.53 2.32 0.52
CA LEU A 20 -15.44 1.35 0.49
C LEU A 20 -15.74 0.29 1.52
N LEU A 21 -15.68 -0.99 1.11
CA LEU A 21 -15.76 -2.11 2.04
C LEU A 21 -14.79 -1.86 3.18
N LYS A 22 -15.31 -1.71 4.40
CA LYS A 22 -14.47 -1.76 5.59
C LYS A 22 -13.70 -3.09 5.53
N PRO A 23 -12.37 -3.11 5.71
CA PRO A 23 -11.57 -4.35 5.58
C PRO A 23 -12.11 -5.50 6.43
N SER A 24 -12.75 -5.18 7.56
CA SER A 24 -13.41 -6.14 8.46
C SER A 24 -14.64 -6.83 7.83
N ASN A 25 -15.37 -6.14 6.97
CA ASN A 25 -16.59 -6.65 6.33
C ASN A 25 -16.27 -7.52 5.11
N SER A 26 -15.15 -7.27 4.43
CA SER A 26 -14.67 -8.11 3.31
C SER A 26 -14.34 -9.52 3.76
N LEU A 27 -13.77 -9.66 4.97
CA LEU A 27 -13.38 -10.94 5.52
C LEU A 27 -14.60 -11.81 5.86
N LEU A 28 -15.69 -11.19 6.34
CA LEU A 28 -16.94 -11.88 6.65
C LEU A 28 -17.70 -12.29 5.38
N LEU A 29 -17.74 -11.45 4.34
CA LEU A 29 -18.38 -11.81 3.06
C LEU A 29 -17.65 -12.95 2.34
N LEU A 30 -16.33 -13.04 2.49
CA LEU A 30 -15.54 -14.18 1.99
C LEU A 30 -15.78 -15.46 2.80
N GLN A 31 -16.10 -15.34 4.09
CA GLN A 31 -16.35 -16.47 4.98
C GLN A 31 -17.79 -17.01 4.83
N ASP A 32 -18.77 -16.12 4.62
CA ASP A 32 -20.17 -16.50 4.40
C ASP A 32 -20.38 -17.19 3.04
N GLY A 33 -19.57 -16.88 2.03
CA GLY A 33 -19.59 -17.56 0.73
C GLY A 33 -19.03 -18.98 0.73
N ILE A 34 -18.32 -19.40 1.79
CA ILE A 34 -17.69 -20.73 1.90
C ILE A 34 -18.63 -21.74 2.59
N PHE A 35 -19.71 -21.31 3.27
CA PHE A 35 -20.51 -22.22 4.12
C PHE A 35 -21.97 -22.47 3.73
N GLU A 36 -22.51 -21.91 2.66
CA GLU A 36 -23.85 -22.29 2.17
C GLU A 36 -23.78 -23.31 1.02
N LYS A 37 -23.37 -24.55 1.35
CA LYS A 37 -23.77 -25.73 0.58
C LYS A 37 -24.84 -26.49 1.37
N LYS A 38 -26.07 -25.96 1.36
CA LYS A 38 -27.24 -26.73 1.80
C LYS A 38 -27.92 -27.31 0.58
N ASN A 39 -27.78 -28.62 0.44
CA ASN A 39 -28.40 -29.49 -0.55
C ASN A 39 -29.82 -29.08 -0.92
N ASN A 40 -30.10 -29.03 -2.23
CA ASN A 40 -31.28 -29.72 -2.76
C ASN A 40 -31.10 -30.11 -4.23
N ASN A 41 -31.23 -31.41 -4.44
CA ASN A 41 -31.37 -32.22 -5.66
C ASN A 41 -31.63 -31.52 -7.00
N GLY A 42 -30.86 -31.96 -8.00
CA GLY A 42 -31.42 -32.54 -9.22
C GLY A 42 -31.18 -31.78 -10.53
N HIS A 43 -30.19 -32.27 -11.30
CA HIS A 43 -30.03 -32.11 -12.75
C HIS A 43 -29.74 -30.71 -13.30
N GLN A 44 -28.44 -30.40 -13.52
CA GLN A 44 -27.88 -29.98 -14.82
C GLN A 44 -26.36 -29.76 -14.69
N GLN A 45 -25.60 -30.85 -14.78
CA GLN A 45 -24.16 -30.78 -15.00
C GLN A 45 -23.93 -30.47 -16.48
N VAL A 46 -23.33 -29.31 -16.77
CA VAL A 46 -22.36 -29.04 -17.87
C VAL A 46 -21.99 -27.53 -17.92
N GLU A 47 -22.70 -26.62 -17.24
CA GLU A 47 -22.37 -25.16 -17.25
C GLU A 47 -21.62 -24.63 -16.01
N GLU A 48 -21.35 -25.46 -14.99
CA GLU A 48 -20.82 -25.00 -13.69
C GLU A 48 -19.28 -24.83 -13.64
N ASP A 49 -18.51 -25.49 -14.52
CA ASP A 49 -17.04 -25.46 -14.43
C ASP A 49 -16.41 -24.13 -14.93
N GLU A 50 -16.96 -23.48 -15.97
CA GLU A 50 -16.43 -22.20 -16.47
C GLU A 50 -16.77 -21.01 -15.52
N GLN A 51 -17.89 -21.07 -14.81
CA GLN A 51 -18.29 -20.02 -13.88
C GLN A 51 -17.53 -20.07 -12.55
N GLN A 52 -17.05 -21.25 -12.14
CA GLN A 52 -16.33 -21.42 -10.88
C GLN A 52 -14.87 -20.94 -10.97
N GLU A 53 -14.23 -21.13 -12.13
CA GLU A 53 -12.84 -20.72 -12.39
C GLU A 53 -12.71 -19.18 -12.50
N GLY A 54 -13.65 -18.52 -13.19
CA GLY A 54 -13.70 -17.04 -13.27
C GLY A 54 -14.00 -16.36 -11.94
N LYS A 55 -14.78 -17.00 -11.05
CA LYS A 55 -15.12 -16.46 -9.72
C LYS A 55 -13.94 -16.55 -8.75
N SER A 56 -13.09 -17.58 -8.89
CA SER A 56 -11.87 -17.73 -8.11
C SER A 56 -10.81 -16.67 -8.49
N HIS A 57 -10.60 -16.47 -9.79
CA HIS A 57 -9.64 -15.49 -10.30
C HIS A 57 -10.01 -14.03 -9.96
N THR A 58 -11.29 -13.69 -10.07
CA THR A 58 -11.80 -12.36 -9.68
C THR A 58 -11.68 -12.10 -8.18
N ALA A 59 -12.00 -13.08 -7.33
CA ALA A 59 -11.82 -12.97 -5.89
C ALA A 59 -10.34 -12.77 -5.50
N MET A 60 -9.42 -13.46 -6.16
CA MET A 60 -7.98 -13.31 -5.94
C MET A 60 -7.50 -11.91 -6.35
N THR A 61 -7.95 -11.40 -7.51
CA THR A 61 -7.62 -10.04 -7.99
C THR A 61 -8.15 -8.97 -7.03
N MET A 62 -9.38 -9.11 -6.53
CA MET A 62 -9.95 -8.19 -5.54
C MET A 62 -9.18 -8.23 -4.22
N ALA A 63 -8.78 -9.41 -3.74
CA ALA A 63 -7.97 -9.55 -2.53
C ALA A 63 -6.63 -8.82 -2.66
N MET A 64 -5.97 -8.95 -3.82
CA MET A 64 -4.73 -8.22 -4.11
C MET A 64 -4.94 -6.70 -4.11
N ALA A 65 -5.99 -6.20 -4.76
CA ALA A 65 -6.31 -4.78 -4.78
C ALA A 65 -6.56 -4.22 -3.37
N ILE A 66 -7.20 -5.00 -2.49
CA ILE A 66 -7.44 -4.62 -1.08
C ILE A 66 -6.12 -4.50 -0.31
N GLU A 67 -5.18 -5.42 -0.49
CA GLU A 67 -3.88 -5.37 0.19
C GLU A 67 -3.04 -4.18 -0.28
N VAL A 68 -3.04 -3.89 -1.59
CA VAL A 68 -2.37 -2.69 -2.13
C VAL A 68 -3.02 -1.41 -1.60
N TYR A 69 -4.35 -1.33 -1.59
CA TYR A 69 -5.08 -0.19 -1.05
C TYR A 69 -4.77 0.03 0.44
N ARG A 70 -4.74 -1.05 1.23
CA ARG A 70 -4.39 -0.98 2.66
C ARG A 70 -2.96 -0.48 2.86
N THR A 71 -2.03 -0.97 2.05
CA THR A 71 -0.62 -0.54 2.07
C THR A 71 -0.50 0.95 1.77
N TYR A 72 -1.15 1.40 0.69
CA TYR A 72 -1.23 2.81 0.32
C TYR A 72 -1.81 3.67 1.44
N TRP A 73 -2.91 3.22 2.06
CA TRP A 73 -3.58 3.98 3.11
C TRP A 73 -2.69 4.17 4.35
N LEU A 74 -1.97 3.12 4.78
CA LEU A 74 -1.02 3.22 5.88
C LEU A 74 0.14 4.19 5.55
N ALA A 75 0.65 4.14 4.32
CA ALA A 75 1.68 5.07 3.86
C ALA A 75 1.16 6.51 3.79
N ALA A 76 -0.04 6.74 3.28
CA ALA A 76 -0.66 8.06 3.23
C ALA A 76 -0.88 8.65 4.63
N PHE A 77 -1.27 7.82 5.61
CA PHE A 77 -1.38 8.25 6.99
C PHE A 77 -0.02 8.67 7.55
N LEU A 78 1.01 7.84 7.39
CA LEU A 78 2.38 8.18 7.81
C LEU A 78 2.89 9.46 7.12
N PHE A 79 2.71 9.57 5.81
CA PHE A 79 3.05 10.76 5.03
C PHE A 79 2.38 11.99 5.62
N SER A 80 1.07 11.96 5.85
CA SER A 80 0.34 13.08 6.43
C SER A 80 0.90 13.49 7.79
N THR A 81 1.23 12.55 8.68
CA THR A 81 1.84 12.86 9.99
C THR A 81 3.24 13.43 9.88
N HIS A 82 3.96 13.13 8.80
CA HIS A 82 5.32 13.59 8.54
C HIS A 82 5.34 15.00 7.91
N VAL A 83 4.44 15.28 6.96
CA VAL A 83 4.41 16.55 6.22
C VAL A 83 3.51 17.62 6.85
N THR A 84 2.49 17.24 7.63
CA THR A 84 1.67 18.21 8.35
C THR A 84 2.39 18.67 9.63
N PHE A 85 2.61 19.97 9.72
CA PHE A 85 3.40 20.63 10.75
C PHE A 85 2.89 20.32 12.18
N ARG A 86 3.85 20.02 13.07
CA ARG A 86 3.76 19.63 14.50
C ARG A 86 2.38 19.25 15.04
N ILE A 87 1.92 18.04 14.70
CA ILE A 87 1.08 17.30 15.64
C ILE A 87 2.01 16.83 16.78
N PRO A 88 1.90 17.33 18.02
CA PRO A 88 2.69 16.82 19.12
C PRO A 88 2.38 15.33 19.35
N ALA A 89 3.39 14.56 19.76
CA ALA A 89 3.27 13.15 20.13
C ALA A 89 2.85 12.18 18.99
N THR A 90 3.28 12.40 17.74
CA THR A 90 3.10 11.40 16.66
C THR A 90 4.02 10.18 16.77
N ARG A 91 4.99 10.20 17.69
CA ARG A 91 5.98 9.13 17.85
C ARG A 91 5.36 7.75 18.13
N PRO A 92 4.43 7.58 19.11
CA PRO A 92 3.80 6.28 19.35
C PRO A 92 2.97 5.81 18.15
N THR A 93 2.30 6.74 17.47
CA THR A 93 1.54 6.44 16.25
C THR A 93 2.47 5.93 15.15
N ARG A 94 3.62 6.57 14.94
CA ARG A 94 4.63 6.14 13.97
C ARG A 94 5.22 4.78 14.33
N GLU A 95 5.58 4.57 15.59
CA GLU A 95 6.11 3.30 16.10
C GLU A 95 5.13 2.14 15.89
N ASN A 96 3.81 2.41 15.93
CA ASN A 96 2.78 1.42 15.64
C ASN A 96 2.51 1.21 14.14
N LEU A 97 2.56 2.26 13.33
CA LEU A 97 2.19 2.21 11.90
C LEU A 97 3.31 1.68 11.00
N VAL A 98 4.57 2.01 11.30
CA VAL A 98 5.72 1.58 10.47
C VAL A 98 5.84 0.05 10.39
N PRO A 99 5.67 -0.73 11.48
CA PRO A 99 5.62 -2.20 11.41
C PRO A 99 4.44 -2.73 10.59
N GLN A 100 3.27 -2.10 10.70
CA GLN A 100 2.08 -2.50 9.96
C GLN A 100 2.25 -2.29 8.46
N LEU A 101 2.82 -1.15 8.08
CA LEU A 101 3.14 -0.84 6.68
C LEU A 101 4.14 -1.85 6.11
N GLN A 102 5.21 -2.18 6.85
CA GLN A 102 6.17 -3.20 6.45
C GLN A 102 5.50 -4.56 6.20
N MET A 103 4.60 -5.00 7.09
CA MET A 103 3.87 -6.25 6.90
C MET A 103 2.94 -6.21 5.68
N ALA A 104 2.29 -5.08 5.43
CA ALA A 104 1.39 -4.90 4.29
C ALA A 104 2.15 -4.91 2.95
N ILE A 105 3.32 -4.25 2.90
CA ILE A 105 4.23 -4.30 1.73
C ILE A 105 4.66 -5.74 1.46
N ARG A 106 5.09 -6.50 2.47
CA ARG A 106 5.50 -7.91 2.29
C ARG A 106 4.39 -8.74 1.64
N ARG A 107 3.17 -8.67 2.17
CA ARG A 107 2.01 -9.38 1.61
C ARG A 107 1.73 -8.97 0.15
N SER A 108 1.86 -7.69 -0.16
CA SER A 108 1.61 -7.14 -1.50
C SER A 108 2.73 -7.47 -2.51
N SER A 109 3.96 -7.63 -2.03
CA SER A 109 5.12 -8.03 -2.84
C SER A 109 5.10 -9.53 -3.16
N ASP A 110 4.79 -10.39 -2.18
CA ASP A 110 4.85 -11.86 -2.32
C ASP A 110 3.75 -12.43 -3.24
N SER A 111 2.65 -11.71 -3.43
CA SER A 111 1.46 -12.21 -4.13
C SER A 111 1.59 -12.36 -5.66
N LEU A 112 2.71 -11.99 -6.28
CA LEU A 112 2.78 -11.76 -7.74
C LEU A 112 4.16 -12.05 -8.35
N ALA A 113 4.63 -13.29 -8.26
CA ALA A 113 5.84 -13.70 -8.97
C ALA A 113 5.67 -13.83 -10.50
N ASP A 114 4.44 -13.80 -11.05
CA ASP A 114 4.18 -14.40 -12.38
C ASP A 114 3.50 -13.51 -13.46
N GLU A 115 3.27 -12.21 -13.24
CA GLU A 115 2.57 -11.39 -14.24
C GLU A 115 3.48 -10.31 -14.86
N ASN A 116 3.68 -10.36 -16.18
CA ASN A 116 4.39 -9.33 -16.93
C ASN A 116 3.36 -8.38 -17.56
N GLY A 117 3.35 -7.11 -17.16
CA GLY A 117 2.45 -6.09 -17.73
C GLY A 117 2.48 -4.73 -17.03
N ASP A 118 1.77 -3.76 -17.59
CA ASP A 118 1.67 -2.38 -17.07
C ASP A 118 1.06 -2.32 -15.65
N GLU A 119 0.18 -3.27 -15.31
CA GLU A 119 -0.43 -3.38 -13.98
C GLU A 119 0.59 -3.67 -12.88
N VAL A 120 1.57 -4.54 -13.16
CA VAL A 120 2.66 -4.86 -12.22
C VAL A 120 3.59 -3.67 -12.04
N LYS A 121 3.83 -2.89 -13.11
CA LYS A 121 4.60 -1.64 -13.01
C LYS A 121 3.89 -0.63 -12.11
N GLY A 122 2.61 -0.36 -12.33
CA GLY A 122 1.83 0.57 -11.49
C GLY A 122 1.78 0.14 -10.02
N LYS A 123 1.60 -1.16 -9.75
CA LYS A 123 1.68 -1.71 -8.39
C LYS A 123 3.06 -1.46 -7.77
N ASN A 124 4.14 -1.74 -8.50
CA ASN A 124 5.49 -1.57 -8.01
C ASN A 124 5.82 -0.09 -7.74
N GLU A 125 5.29 0.84 -8.53
CA GLU A 125 5.41 2.29 -8.27
C GLU A 125 4.70 2.71 -6.97
N ILE A 126 3.50 2.17 -6.70
CA ILE A 126 2.79 2.39 -5.43
C ILE A 126 3.58 1.81 -4.26
N LEU A 127 4.04 0.56 -4.37
CA LEU A 127 4.85 -0.08 -3.33
C LEU A 127 6.17 0.64 -3.11
N PHE A 128 6.77 1.20 -4.16
CA PHE A 128 7.96 2.03 -4.08
C PHE A 128 7.68 3.26 -3.24
N TRP A 129 6.62 4.01 -3.55
CA TRP A 129 6.24 5.18 -2.77
C TRP A 129 5.97 4.82 -1.30
N CYS A 130 5.22 3.75 -1.05
CA CYS A 130 4.96 3.25 0.31
C CYS A 130 6.26 2.90 1.05
N THR A 131 7.20 2.24 0.37
CA THR A 131 8.51 1.86 0.92
C THR A 131 9.34 3.10 1.27
N MET A 132 9.31 4.14 0.44
CA MET A 132 10.00 5.41 0.72
C MET A 132 9.44 6.08 1.98
N ILE A 133 8.12 6.23 2.08
CA ILE A 133 7.48 6.84 3.25
C ILE A 133 7.74 6.04 4.52
N GLY A 134 7.56 4.72 4.47
CA GLY A 134 7.81 3.85 5.61
C GLY A 134 9.27 3.85 6.04
N GLY A 135 10.19 3.87 5.08
CA GLY A 135 11.62 3.98 5.33
C GLY A 135 11.96 5.31 6.03
N ILE A 136 11.52 6.45 5.50
CA ILE A 136 11.71 7.77 6.13
C ILE A 136 11.17 7.76 7.56
N ALA A 137 9.96 7.25 7.77
CA ALA A 137 9.35 7.16 9.10
C ALA A 137 10.10 6.20 10.06
N ALA A 138 10.84 5.23 9.54
CA ALA A 138 11.66 4.30 10.32
C ALA A 138 13.04 4.86 10.73
N GLN A 139 13.40 6.08 10.32
CA GLN A 139 14.75 6.64 10.53
C GLN A 139 15.18 6.67 12.00
N ASP A 140 14.27 7.04 12.91
CA ASP A 140 14.54 7.11 14.36
C ASP A 140 14.13 5.82 15.10
N GLY A 141 13.86 4.74 14.36
CA GLY A 141 13.33 3.49 14.88
C GLY A 141 14.39 2.39 15.04
N GLU A 142 13.91 1.15 15.02
CA GLU A 142 14.74 -0.05 15.07
C GLU A 142 15.60 -0.21 13.80
N LEU A 143 16.90 -0.43 13.98
CA LEU A 143 17.87 -0.50 12.86
C LEU A 143 17.51 -1.60 11.85
N GLU A 144 17.13 -2.79 12.32
CA GLU A 144 16.75 -3.91 11.44
C GLU A 144 15.59 -3.54 10.51
N ARG A 145 14.64 -2.76 11.02
CA ARG A 145 13.49 -2.30 10.25
C ARG A 145 13.89 -1.30 9.18
N ARG A 146 14.75 -0.33 9.54
CA ARG A 146 15.31 0.62 8.57
C ARG A 146 16.09 -0.10 7.47
N CYS A 147 16.93 -1.06 7.84
CA CYS A 147 17.67 -1.92 6.90
C CYS A 147 16.72 -2.71 5.98
N TRP A 148 15.59 -3.21 6.49
CA TRP A 148 14.59 -3.89 5.67
C TRP A 148 13.99 -2.95 4.62
N TYR A 149 13.62 -1.72 4.99
CA TYR A 149 13.10 -0.74 4.03
C TYR A 149 14.14 -0.38 2.96
N ALA A 150 15.41 -0.23 3.32
CA ALA A 150 16.48 0.02 2.36
C ALA A 150 16.68 -1.18 1.40
N GLY A 151 16.59 -2.41 1.91
CA GLY A 151 16.65 -3.61 1.10
C GLY A 151 15.47 -3.75 0.14
N GLU A 152 14.25 -3.47 0.60
CA GLU A 152 13.05 -3.50 -0.23
C GLU A 152 13.07 -2.40 -1.29
N LEU A 153 13.53 -1.20 -0.93
CA LEU A 153 13.75 -0.10 -1.88
C LEU A 153 14.68 -0.54 -3.02
N ARG A 154 15.81 -1.17 -2.70
CA ARG A 154 16.75 -1.69 -3.70
C ARG A 154 16.06 -2.65 -4.68
N LYS A 155 15.25 -3.60 -4.18
CA LYS A 155 14.51 -4.54 -5.03
C LYS A 155 13.56 -3.82 -5.98
N LEU A 156 12.79 -2.85 -5.47
CA LEU A 156 11.84 -2.08 -6.27
C LEU A 156 12.55 -1.17 -7.29
N CYS A 157 13.72 -0.64 -6.95
CA CYS A 157 14.57 0.08 -7.91
C CYS A 157 15.02 -0.83 -9.06
N HIS A 158 15.41 -2.06 -8.77
CA HIS A 158 15.71 -3.05 -9.83
C HIS A 158 14.48 -3.39 -10.67
N ALA A 159 13.32 -3.62 -10.04
CA ALA A 159 12.08 -3.94 -10.75
C ALA A 159 11.58 -2.79 -11.66
N LEU A 160 11.78 -1.54 -11.25
CA LEU A 160 11.40 -0.35 -12.01
C LEU A 160 12.53 0.23 -12.88
N ASN A 161 13.68 -0.43 -12.93
CA ASN A 161 14.89 0.04 -13.62
C ASN A 161 15.32 1.47 -13.25
N ILE A 162 15.28 1.80 -11.96
CA ILE A 162 15.69 3.10 -11.41
C ILE A 162 17.10 3.01 -10.86
N GLN A 163 18.01 3.83 -11.38
CA GLN A 163 19.44 3.79 -11.04
C GLN A 163 20.00 5.11 -10.50
N SER A 164 19.17 6.15 -10.37
CA SER A 164 19.61 7.46 -9.91
C SER A 164 18.60 8.11 -8.99
N TRP A 165 19.09 8.93 -8.07
CA TRP A 165 18.25 9.73 -7.18
C TRP A 165 17.32 10.68 -7.96
N ALA A 166 17.80 11.28 -9.06
CA ALA A 166 16.97 12.14 -9.90
C ALA A 166 15.73 11.41 -10.46
N LYS A 167 15.88 10.14 -10.86
CA LYS A 167 14.76 9.30 -11.31
C LYS A 167 13.81 8.93 -10.17
N ILE A 168 14.33 8.74 -8.96
CA ILE A 168 13.49 8.57 -7.76
C ILE A 168 12.66 9.82 -7.52
N GLN A 169 13.25 11.01 -7.56
CA GLN A 169 12.52 12.26 -7.37
C GLN A 169 11.45 12.46 -8.44
N GLU A 170 11.77 12.16 -9.70
CA GLU A 170 10.80 12.20 -10.81
C GLU A 170 9.59 11.31 -10.53
N LEU A 171 9.82 10.06 -10.12
CA LEU A 171 8.74 9.14 -9.76
C LEU A 171 8.00 9.60 -8.50
N MET A 172 8.68 10.02 -7.44
CA MET A 172 8.03 10.44 -6.20
C MET A 172 7.14 11.66 -6.38
N ARG A 173 7.50 12.57 -7.29
CA ARG A 173 6.67 13.74 -7.65
C ARG A 173 5.41 13.39 -8.42
N SER A 174 5.27 12.18 -8.99
CA SER A 174 3.99 11.70 -9.51
C SER A 174 3.03 11.22 -8.40
N PHE A 175 3.52 11.13 -7.16
CA PHE A 175 2.76 10.81 -5.96
C PHE A 175 2.77 11.98 -4.97
N ALA A 176 2.17 11.77 -3.80
CA ALA A 176 2.25 12.73 -2.72
C ALA A 176 3.69 12.80 -2.17
N TRP A 177 4.40 13.86 -2.55
CA TRP A 177 5.78 14.10 -2.15
C TRP A 177 6.00 15.60 -1.94
N VAL A 178 6.66 15.95 -0.85
CA VAL A 178 6.99 17.34 -0.51
C VAL A 178 8.50 17.41 -0.37
N ASP A 179 9.18 17.94 -1.39
CA ASP A 179 10.65 17.97 -1.50
C ASP A 179 11.32 18.40 -0.18
N VAL A 180 10.89 19.53 0.39
CA VAL A 180 11.45 20.08 1.64
C VAL A 180 11.29 19.19 2.88
N ALA A 181 10.32 18.27 2.88
CA ALA A 181 10.04 17.38 4.00
C ALA A 181 10.58 15.96 3.78
N CYS A 182 10.71 15.53 2.53
CA CYS A 182 10.96 14.14 2.17
C CYS A 182 12.34 13.90 1.53
N ASP A 183 12.94 14.88 0.86
CA ASP A 183 14.17 14.66 0.08
C ASP A 183 15.35 14.23 0.95
N GLU A 184 15.59 14.88 2.09
CA GLU A 184 16.72 14.54 2.97
C GLU A 184 16.59 13.11 3.52
N GLY A 185 15.44 12.77 4.11
CA GLY A 185 15.19 11.43 4.66
C GLY A 185 15.18 10.34 3.58
N GLY A 186 14.65 10.66 2.40
CA GLY A 186 14.60 9.77 1.24
C GLY A 186 15.98 9.54 0.64
N TYR A 187 16.81 10.58 0.50
CA TYR A 187 18.16 10.45 -0.02
C TYR A 187 19.04 9.61 0.91
N ARG A 188 18.90 9.79 2.24
CA ARG A 188 19.57 8.93 3.22
C ARG A 188 19.17 7.47 3.06
N LEU A 189 17.88 7.18 2.88
CA LEU A 189 17.39 5.81 2.66
C LEU A 189 17.95 5.22 1.36
N TRP A 190 18.01 6.02 0.30
CA TRP A 190 18.59 5.62 -0.98
C TRP A 190 20.08 5.28 -0.84
N MET A 191 20.86 6.09 -0.11
CA MET A 191 22.28 5.83 0.14
C MET A 191 22.50 4.55 0.96
N GLU A 192 21.62 4.27 1.93
CA GLU A 192 21.62 3.00 2.67
C GLU A 192 21.26 1.81 1.77
N ALA A 193 20.40 2.02 0.77
CA ALA A 193 20.08 1.04 -0.25
C ALA A 193 21.22 0.83 -1.27
N TYR A 194 22.17 1.75 -1.42
CA TYR A 194 23.33 1.56 -2.31
C TYR A 194 24.61 1.99 -1.60
N PRO A 195 25.04 1.26 -0.55
CA PRO A 195 26.25 1.61 0.15
C PRO A 195 27.40 1.53 -0.85
N SER A 196 28.07 2.67 -1.08
CA SER A 196 29.28 2.71 -1.89
C SER A 196 30.24 1.68 -1.31
N ARG A 197 30.56 0.62 -2.07
CA ARG A 197 31.52 -0.39 -1.64
C ARG A 197 32.84 0.34 -1.32
N ARG A 198 33.22 0.35 -0.05
CA ARG A 198 34.58 0.70 0.38
C ARG A 198 35.51 -0.47 0.07
#